data_AF-A0A7S0WJR8-F1
#
_entry.id   AF-A0A7S0WJR8-F1
#
_cell.length_a   1.000
_cell.length_b   1.000
_cell.length_c   1.000
_cell.angle_alpha   90.00
_cell.angle_beta   90.00
_cell.angle_gamma   90.00
#
_symmetry.space_group_name_H-M   'P 1'
#
loop_
_entity.id
_entity.type
_entity.pdbx_description
1 polymer ?
#
loop_
_entity_poly.entity_id
_entity_poly.type
_entity_poly.pdbx_seq_one_letter_code
_entity_poly.pdbx_strand_id
1 'polypeptide(L)'
;SCRRGPLEVWRAIPLLLGISASVTTLSAAQDVGNRAVQIFQLDFLDRPESIAFDEDTDQYFSHKGAGENAGCITVFTPDNALVKEDFGCCPDAHGMVAANGTLFVAGHGQICVFEIASLKQLASIGKDDFDGITLHGLDFNMNTNTLWTTSMGSK
;
A
#
# COMPACT_ATOMS: atom_id res chain seq x y z
N SER A 1 -35.71 14.05 37.11
CA SER A 1 -35.35 13.23 38.28
C SER A 1 -34.22 12.29 37.87
N CYS A 2 -32.99 12.61 38.25
CA CYS A 2 -31.84 11.71 38.13
C CYS A 2 -31.78 10.85 39.39
N ARG A 3 -31.52 9.54 39.27
CA ARG A 3 -30.90 8.76 40.35
C ARG A 3 -29.57 8.22 39.85
N ARG A 4 -28.49 8.73 40.45
CA ARG A 4 -27.13 8.17 40.38
C ARG A 4 -27.01 7.08 41.45
N GLY A 5 -26.39 5.97 41.07
CA GLY A 5 -25.80 4.93 41.91
C GLY A 5 -24.45 4.53 41.30
N PRO A 6 -23.52 3.94 42.07
CA PRO A 6 -22.14 4.42 42.15
C PRO A 6 -21.20 3.91 41.06
N LEU A 7 -20.11 4.68 40.89
CA LEU A 7 -18.95 4.41 40.05
C LEU A 7 -18.28 3.09 40.43
N GLU A 8 -18.30 2.12 39.52
CA GLU A 8 -17.26 1.10 39.42
C GLU A 8 -16.41 1.39 38.18
N VAL A 9 -15.13 1.68 38.42
CA VAL A 9 -14.10 1.83 37.40
C VAL A 9 -13.75 0.44 36.89
N TRP A 10 -14.49 -0.03 35.89
CA TRP A 10 -14.04 -1.14 35.06
C TRP A 10 -13.01 -0.57 34.08
N ARG A 11 -11.73 -0.75 34.41
CA ARG A 11 -10.64 -0.58 33.45
C ARG A 11 -10.92 -1.54 32.29
N ALA A 12 -11.38 -1.01 31.17
CA ALA A 12 -11.36 -1.75 29.92
C ALA A 12 -9.89 -2.01 29.59
N ILE A 13 -9.47 -3.25 29.78
CA ILE A 13 -8.27 -3.79 29.12
C ILE A 13 -8.61 -3.76 27.63
N PRO A 14 -7.91 -2.99 26.79
CA PRO A 14 -8.03 -3.19 25.37
C PRO A 14 -7.44 -4.58 25.11
N LEU A 15 -8.31 -5.54 24.80
CA LEU A 15 -7.92 -6.73 24.06
C LEU A 15 -7.45 -6.22 22.70
N LEU A 16 -6.15 -5.90 22.63
CA LEU A 16 -5.39 -5.84 21.40
C LEU A 16 -5.43 -7.23 20.79
N LEU A 17 -6.47 -7.51 20.00
CA LEU A 17 -6.33 -8.38 18.85
C LEU A 17 -5.56 -7.60 17.79
N GLY A 18 -4.33 -7.21 18.14
CA GLY A 18 -3.35 -6.77 17.17
C GLY A 18 -2.95 -8.02 16.43
N ILE A 19 -3.29 -8.09 15.14
CA ILE A 19 -2.56 -8.94 14.22
C ILE A 19 -1.10 -8.55 14.42
N SER A 20 -0.33 -9.44 15.06
CA SER A 20 1.10 -9.24 15.22
C SER A 20 1.69 -9.34 13.81
N ALA A 21 1.88 -8.20 13.16
CA ALA A 21 2.80 -8.10 12.04
C ALA A 21 4.17 -8.50 12.59
N SER A 22 4.55 -9.75 12.36
CA SER A 22 5.92 -10.19 12.63
C SER A 22 6.78 -9.59 11.54
N VAL A 23 7.76 -8.77 11.92
CA VAL A 23 8.81 -8.31 11.01
C VAL A 23 10.02 -9.17 11.32
N THR A 24 10.44 -9.98 10.35
CA THR A 24 11.73 -10.63 10.44
C THR A 24 12.77 -9.70 9.81
N THR A 25 13.58 -9.04 10.65
CA THR A 25 14.78 -8.36 10.15
C THR A 25 15.80 -9.42 9.77
N LEU A 26 15.91 -9.74 8.49
CA LEU A 26 17.04 -10.47 7.95
C LEU A 26 18.21 -9.48 7.82
N SER A 27 19.05 -9.39 8.86
CA SER A 27 20.32 -8.66 8.78
C SER A 27 21.35 -9.44 7.94
N ALA A 28 21.04 -9.69 6.68
CA ALA A 28 22.05 -10.03 5.69
C ALA A 28 22.57 -8.70 5.11
N ALA A 29 23.54 -8.09 5.80
CA ALA A 29 24.29 -6.99 5.20
C ALA A 29 25.16 -7.58 4.08
N GLN A 30 24.71 -7.46 2.84
CA GLN A 30 25.56 -7.68 1.68
C GLN A 30 26.16 -6.34 1.27
N ASP A 31 27.49 -6.27 1.21
CA ASP A 31 28.19 -5.09 0.74
C ASP A 31 27.94 -4.91 -0.76
N VAL A 32 27.04 -3.98 -1.11
CA VAL A 32 26.83 -3.55 -2.50
C VAL A 32 27.57 -2.23 -2.67
N GLY A 33 28.86 -2.32 -3.03
CA GLY A 33 29.69 -1.14 -3.31
C GLY A 33 29.93 -0.24 -2.09
N ASN A 34 30.32 -0.83 -0.94
CA ASN A 34 30.61 -0.14 0.32
C ASN A 34 29.39 0.57 0.96
N ARG A 35 28.18 0.07 0.71
CA ARG A 35 26.96 0.50 1.39
C ARG A 35 26.32 -0.69 2.09
N ALA A 36 26.08 -0.52 3.39
CA ALA A 36 25.27 -1.47 4.14
C ALA A 36 23.83 -1.41 3.61
N VAL A 37 23.33 -2.52 3.08
CA VAL A 37 21.94 -2.69 2.69
C VAL A 37 21.21 -3.36 3.84
N GLN A 38 20.10 -2.75 4.29
CA GLN A 38 19.18 -3.36 5.24
C GLN A 38 18.02 -3.98 4.46
N ILE A 39 17.63 -5.19 4.83
CA ILE A 39 16.54 -5.93 4.21
C ILE A 39 15.43 -6.10 5.25
N PHE A 40 14.23 -5.64 4.91
CA PHE A 40 13.03 -5.83 5.70
C PHE A 40 12.07 -6.75 4.95
N GLN A 41 11.48 -7.70 5.65
CA GLN A 41 10.46 -8.59 5.11
C GLN A 41 9.12 -8.27 5.79
N LEU A 42 8.07 -8.15 4.97
CA LEU A 42 6.71 -7.84 5.39
C LEU A 42 5.89 -9.15 5.39
N ASP A 43 5.67 -9.75 6.56
CA ASP A 43 5.00 -11.06 6.65
C ASP A 43 3.47 -10.97 6.77
N PHE A 44 2.91 -9.76 6.87
CA PHE A 44 1.47 -9.54 7.13
C PHE A 44 0.64 -9.32 5.86
N LEU A 45 1.26 -9.25 4.69
CA LEU A 45 0.58 -9.06 3.42
C LEU A 45 0.44 -10.41 2.71
N ASP A 46 -0.79 -10.77 2.34
CA ASP A 46 -1.05 -11.98 1.57
C ASP A 46 -0.62 -11.77 0.12
N ARG A 47 0.58 -12.28 -0.22
CA ARG A 47 1.19 -12.26 -1.57
C ARG A 47 1.31 -10.87 -2.22
N PRO A 48 1.94 -9.87 -1.59
CA PRO A 48 2.16 -8.59 -2.24
C PRO A 48 3.05 -8.74 -3.49
N GLU A 49 2.74 -8.01 -4.57
CA GLU A 49 3.56 -8.04 -5.79
C GLU A 49 4.39 -6.77 -5.99
N SER A 50 3.97 -5.65 -5.40
CA SER A 50 4.65 -4.35 -5.54
C SER A 50 4.63 -3.54 -4.26
N ILE A 51 5.69 -2.75 -4.08
CA ILE A 51 5.81 -1.73 -3.03
C ILE A 51 6.11 -0.37 -3.68
N ALA A 52 5.55 0.70 -3.12
CA ALA A 52 5.89 2.08 -3.48
C ALA A 52 6.29 2.86 -2.23
N PHE A 53 7.20 3.83 -2.36
CA PHE A 53 7.65 4.70 -1.28
C PHE A 53 7.39 6.15 -1.63
N ASP A 54 6.81 6.90 -0.70
CA ASP A 54 6.64 8.35 -0.79
C ASP A 54 7.59 9.05 0.16
N GLU A 55 8.50 9.86 -0.39
CA GLU A 55 9.54 10.54 0.40
C GLU A 55 8.99 11.71 1.23
N ASP A 56 7.88 12.32 0.80
CA ASP A 56 7.29 13.48 1.48
C ASP A 56 6.60 13.09 2.78
N THR A 57 5.94 11.93 2.79
CA THR A 57 5.25 11.40 3.98
C THR A 57 6.02 10.32 4.73
N ASP A 58 7.16 9.88 4.19
CA ASP A 58 7.98 8.77 4.72
C ASP A 58 7.12 7.51 4.92
N GLN A 59 6.40 7.10 3.88
CA GLN A 59 5.45 6.00 3.92
C GLN A 59 5.68 5.00 2.79
N TYR A 60 5.45 3.73 3.11
CA TYR A 60 5.41 2.65 2.15
C TYR A 60 3.97 2.20 1.91
N PHE A 61 3.70 1.86 0.65
CA PHE A 61 2.42 1.36 0.19
C PHE A 61 2.62 -0.01 -0.43
N SER A 62 1.72 -0.94 -0.17
CA SER A 62 1.66 -2.23 -0.85
C SER A 62 0.20 -2.66 -1.02
N HIS A 63 -0.06 -3.53 -1.97
CA HIS A 63 -1.37 -4.17 -2.13
C HIS A 63 -1.36 -5.60 -1.58
N LYS A 64 -2.53 -6.12 -1.24
CA LYS A 64 -2.77 -7.56 -1.02
C LYS A 64 -2.88 -8.23 -2.40
N GLY A 65 -2.20 -9.35 -2.64
CA GLY A 65 -2.27 -10.07 -3.92
C GLY A 65 -3.21 -11.28 -3.94
N ALA A 66 -3.74 -11.69 -2.79
CA ALA A 66 -4.71 -12.79 -2.72
C ALA A 66 -5.72 -12.62 -1.58
N GLY A 67 -6.76 -13.47 -1.63
CA GLY A 67 -7.76 -13.58 -0.57
C GLY A 67 -8.88 -12.56 -0.64
N GLU A 68 -9.61 -12.45 0.47
CA GLU A 68 -10.56 -11.36 0.70
C GLU A 68 -9.76 -10.06 0.75
N ASN A 69 -10.16 -9.06 -0.04
CA ASN A 69 -9.45 -7.78 -0.23
C ASN A 69 -8.21 -7.83 -1.13
N ALA A 70 -8.09 -8.80 -2.03
CA ALA A 70 -7.09 -8.74 -3.12
C ALA A 70 -7.20 -7.41 -3.89
N GLY A 71 -6.06 -6.76 -4.11
CA GLY A 71 -5.94 -5.44 -4.72
C GLY A 71 -6.14 -4.26 -3.78
N CYS A 72 -6.49 -4.49 -2.51
CA CYS A 72 -6.63 -3.41 -1.52
C CYS A 72 -5.27 -2.97 -0.99
N ILE A 73 -5.14 -1.65 -0.79
CA ILE A 73 -3.88 -0.98 -0.47
C ILE A 73 -3.74 -0.81 1.04
N THR A 74 -2.57 -1.20 1.53
CA THR A 74 -2.12 -1.00 2.91
C THR A 74 -0.97 0.01 2.91
N VAL A 75 -0.96 0.87 3.92
CA VAL A 75 0.12 1.83 4.17
C VAL A 75 0.77 1.57 5.52
N PHE A 76 2.10 1.65 5.56
CA PHE A 76 2.93 1.40 6.72
C PHE A 76 4.16 2.31 6.72
N THR A 77 4.73 2.53 7.90
CA THR A 77 5.94 3.34 8.12
C THR A 77 7.21 2.51 7.85
N PRO A 78 8.40 3.14 7.78
CA PRO A 78 9.66 2.43 7.55
C PRO A 78 10.04 1.43 8.65
N ASP A 79 9.54 1.62 9.88
CA ASP A 79 9.65 0.67 10.98
C ASP A 79 8.53 -0.41 10.95
N ASN A 80 7.79 -0.48 9.84
CA ASN A 80 6.70 -1.42 9.57
C ASN A 80 5.49 -1.28 10.49
N ALA A 81 5.32 -0.11 11.13
CA ALA A 81 4.09 0.16 11.86
C ALA A 81 2.97 0.38 10.84
N LEU A 82 1.88 -0.37 11.02
CA LEU A 82 0.69 -0.24 10.21
C LEU A 82 0.06 1.15 10.42
N VAL A 83 -0.09 1.91 9.35
CA VAL A 83 -0.78 3.21 9.38
C VAL A 83 -2.27 3.00 9.11
N LYS A 84 -2.61 2.28 8.03
CA LYS A 84 -3.99 1.98 7.64
C LYS A 84 -4.03 0.79 6.69
N GLU A 85 -4.99 -0.10 6.92
CA GLU A 85 -5.30 -1.20 6.00
C GLU A 85 -6.47 -0.83 5.10
N ASP A 86 -6.46 -1.41 3.90
CA ASP A 86 -7.57 -1.42 2.95
C ASP A 86 -8.22 -0.05 2.73
N PHE A 87 -7.41 1.01 2.58
CA PHE A 87 -7.94 2.38 2.43
C PHE A 87 -8.56 2.66 1.05
N GLY A 88 -8.38 1.73 0.13
CA GLY A 88 -8.98 1.70 -1.19
C GLY A 88 -8.44 0.47 -1.95
N CYS A 89 -9.06 0.13 -3.07
CA CYS A 89 -8.70 -1.08 -3.81
C CYS A 89 -8.60 -0.81 -5.31
N CYS A 90 -7.62 -1.45 -5.93
CA CYS A 90 -7.48 -1.52 -7.37
C CYS A 90 -7.70 -2.97 -7.84
N PRO A 91 -8.70 -3.24 -8.68
CA PRO A 91 -8.93 -4.60 -9.18
C PRO A 91 -7.69 -5.12 -9.91
N ASP A 92 -7.23 -6.32 -9.55
CA ASP A 92 -6.03 -6.95 -10.14
C ASP A 92 -4.79 -6.07 -10.00
N ALA A 93 -4.55 -5.54 -8.79
CA ALA A 93 -3.42 -4.64 -8.54
C ALA A 93 -2.08 -5.36 -8.77
N HIS A 94 -1.20 -4.70 -9.52
CA HIS A 94 0.17 -5.15 -9.76
C HIS A 94 1.17 -4.04 -9.37
N GLY A 95 1.83 -3.40 -10.33
CA GLY A 95 2.85 -2.39 -10.05
C GLY A 95 2.26 -1.10 -9.50
N MET A 96 3.06 -0.41 -8.69
CA MET A 96 2.69 0.84 -8.05
C MET A 96 3.84 1.86 -8.10
N VAL A 97 3.50 3.14 -8.15
CA VAL A 97 4.44 4.24 -7.99
C VAL A 97 3.81 5.37 -7.20
N ALA A 98 4.53 5.93 -6.24
CA ALA A 98 4.15 7.12 -5.52
C ALA A 98 4.92 8.32 -6.10
N ALA A 99 4.21 9.39 -6.43
CA ALA A 99 4.79 10.62 -6.98
C ALA A 99 3.85 11.80 -6.77
N ASN A 100 4.40 12.96 -6.39
CA ASN A 100 3.65 14.21 -6.23
C ASN A 100 2.40 14.06 -5.33
N GLY A 101 2.54 13.40 -4.17
CA GLY A 101 1.42 13.16 -3.25
C GLY A 101 0.31 12.26 -3.79
N THR A 102 0.58 11.54 -4.89
CA THR A 102 -0.35 10.63 -5.56
C THR A 102 0.24 9.24 -5.63
N LEU A 103 -0.54 8.22 -5.30
CA LEU A 103 -0.22 6.82 -5.55
C LEU A 103 -0.95 6.36 -6.80
N PHE A 104 -0.20 5.87 -7.78
CA PHE A 104 -0.72 5.23 -8.98
C PHE A 104 -0.56 3.71 -8.84
N VAL A 105 -1.61 2.97 -9.16
CA VAL A 105 -1.65 1.51 -9.06
C VAL A 105 -2.13 0.95 -10.40
N ALA A 106 -1.33 0.07 -11.00
CA ALA A 106 -1.71 -0.65 -12.21
C ALA A 106 -2.74 -1.70 -11.84
N GLY A 107 -3.87 -1.72 -12.54
CA GLY A 107 -4.91 -2.73 -12.36
C GLY A 107 -5.43 -3.26 -13.68
N HIS A 108 -6.47 -4.08 -13.59
CA HIS A 108 -7.19 -4.55 -14.76
C HIS A 108 -7.99 -3.42 -15.39
N GLY A 109 -7.64 -3.07 -16.61
CA GLY A 109 -8.38 -2.12 -17.44
C GLY A 109 -8.27 -0.65 -17.03
N GLN A 110 -7.43 -0.31 -16.06
CA GLN A 110 -7.30 1.06 -15.57
C GLN A 110 -6.05 1.24 -14.70
N ILE A 111 -5.67 2.50 -14.50
CA ILE A 111 -4.75 2.89 -13.42
C ILE A 111 -5.59 3.51 -12.31
N CYS A 112 -5.59 2.90 -11.13
CA CYS A 112 -6.24 3.46 -9.95
C CYS A 112 -5.35 4.55 -9.35
N VAL A 113 -5.99 5.64 -8.92
CA VAL A 113 -5.30 6.82 -8.40
C VAL A 113 -5.75 7.06 -6.97
N PHE A 114 -4.80 7.31 -6.07
CA PHE A 114 -5.08 7.62 -4.67
C PHE A 114 -4.33 8.88 -4.25
N GLU A 115 -5.00 9.75 -3.49
CA GLU A 115 -4.35 10.87 -2.82
C GLU A 115 -3.69 10.35 -1.53
N ILE A 116 -2.39 10.56 -1.40
CA ILE A 116 -1.59 10.03 -0.27
C ILE A 116 -1.96 10.74 1.03
N ALA A 117 -2.04 12.07 1.01
CA ALA A 117 -2.29 12.86 2.22
C ALA A 117 -3.63 12.54 2.90
N SER A 118 -4.67 12.23 2.11
CA SER A 118 -6.01 11.94 2.63
C SER A 118 -6.35 10.44 2.65
N LEU A 119 -5.48 9.60 2.06
CA LEU A 119 -5.71 8.17 1.85
C LEU A 119 -7.07 7.90 1.20
N LYS A 120 -7.35 8.64 0.11
CA LYS A 120 -8.62 8.60 -0.62
C LYS A 120 -8.40 8.18 -2.06
N GLN A 121 -9.24 7.28 -2.54
CA GLN A 121 -9.30 6.94 -3.96
C GLN A 121 -9.90 8.08 -4.79
N LEU A 122 -9.21 8.45 -5.86
CA LEU A 122 -9.62 9.43 -6.86
C LEU A 122 -10.18 8.71 -8.11
N ALA A 123 -10.49 9.48 -9.15
CA ALA A 123 -10.90 8.92 -10.43
C ALA A 123 -9.73 8.16 -11.08
N SER A 124 -10.00 6.94 -11.54
CA SER A 124 -9.04 6.14 -12.30
C SER A 124 -8.76 6.72 -13.68
N ILE A 125 -7.61 6.36 -14.26
CA ILE A 125 -7.15 6.78 -15.59
C ILE A 125 -7.28 5.63 -16.59
N GLY A 126 -7.67 5.95 -17.83
CA GLY A 126 -7.60 5.04 -18.97
C GLY A 126 -8.61 3.91 -18.96
N LYS A 127 -9.73 4.03 -18.25
CA LYS A 127 -10.74 2.98 -18.12
C LYS A 127 -11.28 2.50 -19.48
N ASP A 128 -11.43 3.42 -20.43
CA ASP A 128 -11.90 3.12 -21.78
C ASP A 128 -10.75 2.73 -22.73
N ASP A 129 -9.52 3.19 -22.44
CA ASP A 129 -8.35 2.97 -23.28
C ASP A 129 -7.67 1.62 -23.00
N PHE A 130 -7.82 1.11 -21.77
CA PHE A 130 -7.19 -0.11 -21.29
C PHE A 130 -8.16 -1.27 -21.12
N ASP A 131 -9.43 -1.14 -21.52
CA ASP A 131 -10.44 -2.18 -21.30
C ASP A 131 -9.94 -3.58 -21.73
N GLY A 132 -10.05 -4.56 -20.82
CA GLY A 132 -9.55 -5.92 -21.00
C GLY A 132 -8.03 -6.12 -20.96
N ILE A 133 -7.24 -5.07 -20.68
CA ILE A 133 -5.77 -5.13 -20.58
C ILE A 133 -5.36 -5.19 -19.11
N THR A 134 -4.51 -6.17 -18.76
CA THR A 134 -3.85 -6.21 -17.46
C THR A 134 -2.56 -5.38 -17.51
N LEU A 135 -2.55 -4.28 -16.76
CA LEU A 135 -1.39 -3.42 -16.58
C LEU A 135 -0.52 -3.95 -15.42
N HIS A 136 0.80 -3.83 -15.55
CA HIS A 136 1.74 -4.34 -14.55
C HIS A 136 2.67 -3.25 -14.05
N GLY A 137 3.81 -3.03 -14.71
CA GLY A 137 4.81 -2.08 -14.24
C GLY A 137 4.32 -0.65 -14.34
N LEU A 138 4.71 0.19 -13.38
CA LEU A 138 4.56 1.63 -13.42
C LEU A 138 5.89 2.30 -13.12
N ASP A 139 6.16 3.41 -13.81
CA ASP A 139 7.24 4.33 -13.47
C ASP A 139 6.83 5.76 -13.80
N PHE A 140 7.27 6.72 -12.99
CA PHE A 140 6.87 8.12 -13.12
C PHE A 140 8.09 9.04 -13.30
N ASN A 141 8.11 9.75 -14.43
CA ASN A 141 9.13 10.73 -14.70
C ASN A 141 8.67 12.12 -14.23
N MET A 142 9.17 12.55 -13.08
CA MET A 142 8.88 13.84 -12.45
C MET A 142 9.21 15.05 -13.34
N ASN A 143 10.28 14.97 -14.15
CA ASN A 143 10.73 16.09 -14.99
C ASN A 143 9.78 16.37 -16.16
N THR A 144 9.07 15.34 -16.62
CA THR A 144 8.18 15.41 -17.80
C THR A 144 6.71 15.18 -17.44
N ASN A 145 6.41 14.96 -16.16
CA ASN A 145 5.08 14.63 -15.66
C ASN A 145 4.44 13.47 -16.45
N THR A 146 5.23 12.44 -16.75
CA THR A 146 4.83 11.31 -17.60
C THR A 146 4.82 10.02 -16.79
N LEU A 147 3.67 9.34 -16.77
CA LEU A 147 3.51 8.00 -16.21
C LEU A 147 3.66 6.97 -17.31
N TRP A 148 4.59 6.03 -17.14
CA TRP A 148 4.80 4.88 -18.01
C TRP A 148 4.17 3.65 -17.42
N THR A 149 3.55 2.82 -18.25
CA THR A 149 3.04 1.51 -17.82
C THR A 149 3.43 0.41 -18.80
N THR A 150 3.60 -0.80 -18.29
CA THR A 150 3.72 -2.02 -19.11
C THR A 150 2.44 -2.82 -19.02
N SER A 151 2.13 -3.58 -20.07
CA SER A 151 1.05 -4.57 -20.07
C SER A 151 1.61 -5.95 -20.35
N MET A 152 0.95 -6.98 -19.84
CA MET A 152 1.23 -8.38 -20.22
C MET A 152 0.57 -8.76 -21.56
N GLY A 153 0.07 -7.78 -22.32
CA GLY A 153 -0.69 -7.94 -23.55
C GLY A 153 -2.21 -7.86 -23.34
N SER A 154 -2.94 -7.65 -24.44
CA SER A 154 -4.40 -7.83 -24.48
C SER A 154 -4.74 -9.31 -24.62
N LYS A 155 -5.81 -9.78 -23.99
CA LYS A 155 -6.43 -11.05 -24.39
C LYS A 155 -7.07 -10.94 -25.77
#